data_AF-A0A401IHC9-F1
#
_entry.id   AF-A0A401IHC9-F1
#
_cell.length_a   1.000
_cell.length_b   1.000
_cell.length_c   1.000
_cell.angle_alpha   90.00
_cell.angle_beta   90.00
_cell.angle_gamma   90.00
#
_symmetry.space_group_name_H-M   'P 1'
#
loop_
_entity.id
_entity.type
_entity.pdbx_description
1 polymer ?
#
loop_
_entity_poly.entity_id
_entity_poly.type
_entity_poly.pdbx_seq_one_letter_code
_entity_poly.pdbx_strand_id
1 'polypeptide(L)'
;MTEPFRFSSGQLAYSVQELVGVCQQFPQEGITYLKRGDFEKWLAYIGEGELSLKTQKLRQNSVNDTAKLTQFLEICQGKQADKLSSTQPSDITSTPPNPLVNALQSILSFFTGKKSVSSDSN
;
A
#
# COMPACT_ATOMS: atom_id res chain seq x y z
N MET A 1 26.79 -1.55 12.38
CA MET A 1 26.59 -1.70 10.91
C MET A 1 25.48 -2.69 10.70
N THR A 2 24.57 -2.41 9.77
CA THR A 2 23.48 -3.32 9.41
C THR A 2 23.94 -4.27 8.31
N GLU A 3 23.52 -5.53 8.38
CA GLU A 3 23.77 -6.51 7.33
C GLU A 3 23.00 -6.17 6.04
N PRO A 4 23.61 -6.34 4.85
CA PRO A 4 22.92 -6.15 3.58
C PRO A 4 21.86 -7.22 3.36
N PHE A 5 20.81 -6.87 2.61
CA PHE A 5 19.86 -7.85 2.12
C PHE A 5 20.53 -8.74 1.09
N ARG A 6 20.40 -10.06 1.25
CA ARG A 6 21.02 -11.05 0.37
C ARG A 6 19.96 -11.69 -0.51
N PHE A 7 20.11 -11.55 -1.81
CA PHE A 7 19.27 -12.22 -2.80
C PHE A 7 19.82 -13.62 -3.15
N SER A 8 18.94 -14.50 -3.61
CA SER A 8 19.29 -15.84 -4.09
C SER A 8 20.21 -15.81 -5.31
N SER A 9 20.10 -14.75 -6.12
CA SER A 9 20.99 -14.44 -7.24
C SER A 9 22.42 -14.08 -6.82
N GLY A 10 22.68 -13.90 -5.51
CA GLY A 10 23.98 -13.46 -4.97
C GLY A 10 24.15 -11.94 -4.96
N GLN A 11 23.16 -11.18 -5.46
CA GLN A 11 23.15 -9.72 -5.33
C GLN A 11 22.98 -9.31 -3.86
N LEU A 12 23.61 -8.19 -3.51
CA LEU A 12 23.54 -7.60 -2.18
C LEU A 12 22.93 -6.21 -2.30
N ALA A 13 22.00 -5.87 -1.40
CA ALA A 13 21.49 -4.52 -1.25
C ALA A 13 21.81 -3.98 0.15
N TYR A 14 22.58 -2.90 0.19
CA TYR A 14 22.95 -2.15 1.37
C TYR A 14 21.99 -0.98 1.65
N SER A 15 21.16 -0.62 0.67
CA SER A 15 20.19 0.47 0.75
C SER A 15 18.85 0.09 0.10
N VAL A 16 17.82 0.87 0.40
CA VAL A 16 16.50 0.72 -0.22
C VAL A 16 16.59 0.90 -1.74
N GLN A 17 17.38 1.85 -2.23
CA GLN A 17 17.59 2.10 -3.65
C GLN A 17 18.23 0.90 -4.36
N GLU A 18 19.21 0.25 -3.73
CA GLU A 18 19.82 -0.96 -4.28
C GLU A 18 18.83 -2.12 -4.30
N LEU A 19 18.03 -2.28 -3.24
CA LEU A 19 16.98 -3.31 -3.19
C LEU A 19 15.96 -3.11 -4.31
N VAL A 20 15.55 -1.87 -4.58
CA VAL A 20 14.69 -1.51 -5.72
C VAL A 20 15.36 -1.87 -7.05
N GLY A 21 16.64 -1.54 -7.22
CA GLY A 21 17.40 -1.86 -8.43
C GLY A 21 17.46 -3.36 -8.71
N VAL A 22 17.74 -4.16 -7.69
CA VAL A 22 17.75 -5.64 -7.81
C VAL A 22 16.36 -6.17 -8.14
N CYS A 23 15.30 -5.63 -7.52
CA CYS A 23 13.92 -6.05 -7.82
C CYS A 23 13.48 -5.68 -9.25
N GLN A 24 13.99 -4.58 -9.81
CA GLN A 24 13.74 -4.21 -11.21
C GLN A 24 14.45 -5.17 -12.18
N GLN A 25 15.66 -5.61 -11.83
CA GLN A 25 16.43 -6.56 -12.63
C GLN A 25 15.90 -8.00 -12.52
N PHE A 26 15.45 -8.40 -11.32
CA PHE A 26 14.99 -9.75 -10.99
C PHE A 26 13.60 -9.74 -10.32
N PRO A 27 12.53 -9.44 -11.08
CA PRO A 27 11.19 -9.26 -10.50
C PRO A 27 10.63 -10.52 -9.84
N GLN A 28 10.99 -11.72 -10.31
CA GLN A 28 10.54 -12.97 -9.69
C GLN A 28 11.15 -13.20 -8.31
N GLU A 29 12.41 -12.80 -8.11
CA GLU A 29 13.02 -12.81 -6.78
C GLU A 29 12.34 -11.79 -5.87
N GLY A 30 12.14 -10.58 -6.37
CA GLY A 30 11.45 -9.51 -5.62
C GLY A 30 10.06 -9.94 -5.13
N ILE A 31 9.27 -10.55 -6.00
CA ILE A 31 7.96 -11.13 -5.64
C ILE A 31 8.11 -12.19 -4.54
N THR A 32 9.08 -13.09 -4.67
CA THR A 32 9.28 -14.19 -3.72
C THR A 32 9.60 -13.67 -2.32
N TYR A 33 10.52 -12.72 -2.21
CA TYR A 33 10.91 -12.12 -0.93
C TYR A 33 9.80 -11.23 -0.35
N LEU A 34 9.08 -10.50 -1.19
CA LEU A 34 7.91 -9.72 -0.77
C LEU A 34 6.84 -10.64 -0.19
N LYS A 35 6.55 -11.79 -0.80
CA LYS A 35 5.55 -12.75 -0.28
C LYS A 35 5.94 -13.38 1.05
N ARG A 36 7.23 -13.67 1.24
CA ARG A 36 7.79 -14.24 2.48
C ARG A 36 7.84 -13.24 3.64
N GLY A 37 7.68 -11.97 3.31
CA GLY A 37 7.73 -10.88 4.27
C GLY A 37 9.14 -10.54 4.72
N ASP A 38 10.13 -10.81 3.87
CA ASP A 38 11.55 -10.58 4.22
C ASP A 38 11.93 -9.11 4.03
N PHE A 39 11.25 -8.41 3.11
CA PHE A 39 11.45 -6.98 2.91
C PHE A 39 11.03 -6.17 4.13
N GLU A 40 9.84 -6.38 4.72
CA GLU A 40 9.45 -5.60 5.90
C GLU A 40 10.37 -5.85 7.10
N LYS A 41 10.89 -7.07 7.27
CA LYS A 41 11.84 -7.40 8.35
C LYS A 41 13.15 -6.66 8.15
N TRP A 42 13.70 -6.68 6.93
CA TRP A 42 14.96 -6.03 6.63
C TRP A 42 14.84 -4.51 6.68
N LEU A 43 13.76 -3.94 6.14
CA LEU A 43 13.47 -2.51 6.24
C LEU A 43 13.40 -2.06 7.70
N ALA A 44 12.68 -2.80 8.56
CA ALA A 44 12.65 -2.49 9.99
C ALA A 44 14.04 -2.58 10.63
N TYR A 45 14.84 -3.58 10.26
CA TYR A 45 16.19 -3.79 10.77
C TYR A 45 17.16 -2.66 10.42
N ILE A 46 17.05 -2.06 9.22
CA ILE A 46 17.88 -0.91 8.81
C ILE A 46 17.35 0.45 9.31
N GLY A 47 16.23 0.47 10.04
CA GLY A 47 15.62 1.67 10.59
C GLY A 47 14.51 2.28 9.75
N GLU A 48 14.15 1.67 8.61
CA GLU A 48 13.10 2.12 7.68
C GLU A 48 11.70 1.64 8.14
N GLY A 49 11.31 2.03 9.35
CA GLY A 49 10.07 1.55 10.00
C GLY A 49 8.79 1.90 9.23
N GLU A 50 8.73 3.10 8.63
CA GLU A 50 7.58 3.52 7.83
C GLU A 50 7.42 2.66 6.56
N LEU A 51 8.52 2.42 5.85
CA LEU A 51 8.54 1.55 4.67
C LEU A 51 8.23 0.10 5.03
N SER A 52 8.73 -0.38 6.17
CA SER A 52 8.41 -1.71 6.70
C SER A 52 6.90 -1.88 6.88
N LEU A 53 6.25 -0.93 7.57
CA LEU A 53 4.81 -0.98 7.80
C LEU A 53 4.00 -0.90 6.50
N LYS A 54 4.39 -0.02 5.58
CA LYS A 54 3.76 0.10 4.25
C LYS A 54 3.88 -1.20 3.46
N THR A 55 5.07 -1.83 3.49
CA THR A 55 5.36 -3.10 2.81
C THR A 55 4.55 -4.25 3.40
N GLN A 56 4.43 -4.32 4.74
CA GLN A 56 3.60 -5.31 5.41
C GLN A 56 2.13 -5.21 5.00
N LYS A 57 1.56 -3.99 4.99
CA LYS A 57 0.18 -3.74 4.56
C LYS A 57 -0.02 -4.13 3.10
N LEU A 58 0.94 -3.77 2.25
CA LEU A 58 0.93 -4.11 0.83
C LEU A 58 0.89 -5.63 0.59
N ARG A 59 1.71 -6.39 1.34
CA ARG A 59 1.74 -7.85 1.26
C ARG A 59 0.39 -8.48 1.60
N GLN A 60 -0.33 -7.92 2.57
CA GLN A 60 -1.64 -8.39 3.03
C GLN A 60 -2.79 -8.04 2.06
N ASN A 61 -2.56 -7.14 1.09
CA ASN A 61 -3.57 -6.76 0.11
C ASN A 61 -3.96 -7.95 -0.80
N SER A 62 -5.19 -7.98 -1.30
CA SER A 62 -5.70 -9.08 -2.14
C SER A 62 -5.36 -8.95 -3.63
N VAL A 63 -4.48 -8.01 -4.00
CA VAL A 63 -4.02 -7.82 -5.38
C VAL A 63 -3.00 -8.88 -5.80
N ASN A 64 -2.78 -9.04 -7.10
CA ASN A 64 -1.84 -10.02 -7.61
C ASN A 64 -0.38 -9.68 -7.23
N ASP A 65 0.49 -10.70 -7.23
CA ASP A 65 1.85 -10.59 -6.74
C ASP A 65 2.71 -9.59 -7.54
N THR A 66 2.52 -9.55 -8.86
CA THR A 66 3.23 -8.60 -9.73
C THR A 66 2.84 -7.14 -9.40
N ALA A 67 1.56 -6.86 -9.20
CA ALA A 67 1.11 -5.52 -8.81
C ALA A 67 1.61 -5.14 -7.42
N LYS A 68 1.71 -6.09 -6.48
CA LYS A 68 2.35 -5.85 -5.19
C LYS A 68 3.80 -5.42 -5.37
N LEU A 69 4.57 -6.09 -6.21
CA LEU A 69 5.94 -5.67 -6.46
C LEU A 69 6.00 -4.27 -7.07
N THR A 70 5.17 -3.96 -8.07
CA THR A 70 5.13 -2.62 -8.67
C THR A 70 4.83 -1.53 -7.62
N GLN A 71 3.80 -1.73 -6.80
CA GLN A 71 3.45 -0.79 -5.72
C GLN A 71 4.57 -0.64 -4.68
N PHE A 72 5.28 -1.73 -4.38
CA PHE A 72 6.42 -1.69 -3.49
C PHE A 72 7.54 -0.79 -4.04
N LEU A 73 7.87 -0.93 -5.33
CA LEU A 73 8.88 -0.09 -5.99
C LEU A 73 8.47 1.40 -5.98
N GLU A 74 7.19 1.69 -6.18
CA GLU A 74 6.66 3.07 -6.13
C GLU A 74 6.76 3.66 -4.71
N ILE A 75 6.43 2.88 -3.68
CA ILE A 75 6.54 3.27 -2.27
C ILE A 75 8.00 3.62 -1.94
N CYS A 76 8.95 2.77 -2.33
CA CYS A 76 10.38 2.98 -2.07
C CYS A 76 10.96 4.18 -2.83
N GLN A 77 10.39 4.55 -3.98
CA GLN A 77 10.82 5.70 -4.77
C GLN A 77 10.21 7.03 -4.31
N GLY A 78 9.40 7.03 -3.23
CA GLY A 78 8.81 8.25 -2.69
C GLY A 78 7.70 8.85 -3.54
N LYS A 79 7.16 8.12 -4.53
CA LYS A 79 6.01 8.56 -5.33
C LYS A 79 4.70 8.26 -4.60
N GLN A 80 4.50 8.90 -3.46
CA GLN A 80 3.17 9.06 -2.87
C GLN A 80 2.91 10.56 -2.72
N ALA A 81 2.50 11.17 -3.82
CA ALA A 81 1.56 12.28 -3.75
C ALA A 81 0.20 11.67 -3.39
N ASP A 82 -0.24 11.88 -2.14
CA ASP A 82 -1.64 12.05 -1.78
C ASP A 82 -2.66 10.98 -2.24
N LYS A 83 -2.51 9.70 -1.86
CA LYS A 83 -3.68 8.80 -1.85
C LYS A 83 -3.53 7.54 -1.01
N LEU A 84 -3.38 7.66 0.33
CA LEU A 84 -3.77 6.61 1.30
C LEU A 84 -3.75 7.14 2.76
N SER A 85 -4.45 8.25 3.02
CA SER A 85 -5.14 8.43 4.32
C SER A 85 -6.32 7.44 4.33
N SER A 86 -6.75 6.79 5.41
CA SER A 86 -6.35 6.68 6.80
C SER A 86 -7.22 5.54 7.36
N THR A 87 -6.65 4.59 8.09
CA THR A 87 -7.44 3.70 8.96
C THR A 87 -6.71 3.62 10.28
N GLN A 88 -7.12 4.51 11.18
CA GLN A 88 -6.78 4.51 12.60
C GLN A 88 -7.92 3.80 13.34
N PRO A 89 -7.68 2.70 14.06
CA PRO A 89 -8.63 2.15 15.01
C PRO A 89 -8.27 2.53 16.46
N SER A 90 -9.26 3.10 17.16
CA SER A 90 -9.49 3.11 18.63
C SER A 90 -8.46 3.89 19.50
N ASP A 91 -8.80 4.63 20.55
CA ASP A 91 -9.85 4.42 21.57
C ASP A 91 -10.04 5.69 22.45
N ILE A 92 -11.27 5.86 22.96
CA ILE A 92 -11.82 6.57 24.13
C ILE A 92 -11.21 7.85 24.76
N THR A 93 -12.12 8.84 24.88
CA THR A 93 -12.49 9.58 26.11
C THR A 93 -11.41 10.36 26.87
N SER A 94 -11.37 11.67 26.61
CA SER A 94 -11.52 12.69 27.67
C SER A 94 -11.69 14.09 27.07
N THR A 95 -12.92 14.59 27.02
CA THR A 95 -13.24 16.02 26.93
C THR A 95 -14.23 16.30 28.06
N PRO A 96 -14.13 17.46 28.74
CA PRO A 96 -15.08 18.53 28.43
C PRO A 96 -14.45 19.94 28.52
N PRO A 97 -15.18 21.01 28.14
CA PRO A 97 -16.12 21.12 27.03
C PRO A 97 -15.84 22.39 26.18
N ASN A 98 -16.23 22.40 24.91
CA ASN A 98 -17.21 23.39 24.44
C ASN A 98 -17.65 23.15 22.98
N PRO A 99 -18.90 23.56 22.66
CA PRO A 99 -19.70 22.96 21.59
C PRO A 99 -19.70 23.80 20.31
N LEU A 100 -20.36 23.24 19.28
CA LEU A 100 -20.57 23.74 17.90
C LEU A 100 -19.52 23.13 16.95
N VAL A 101 -19.87 22.17 16.09
CA VAL A 101 -20.96 22.23 15.11
C VAL A 101 -21.38 20.84 14.60
N ASN A 102 -22.70 20.66 14.55
CA ASN A 102 -23.50 19.79 13.67
C ASN A 102 -22.98 19.73 12.22
N ALA A 103 -23.28 18.76 11.36
CA ALA A 103 -23.96 17.47 11.44
C ALA A 103 -23.73 16.77 10.08
N LEU A 104 -23.55 15.45 10.14
CA LEU A 104 -23.54 14.53 9.00
C LEU A 104 -24.97 14.35 8.46
N GLN A 105 -25.18 14.34 7.13
CA GLN A 105 -25.95 13.32 6.42
C GLN A 105 -25.94 13.56 4.90
N SER A 106 -25.76 12.46 4.15
CA SER A 106 -26.22 12.20 2.76
C SER A 106 -25.12 11.96 1.72
N ILE A 107 -24.77 10.68 1.51
CA ILE A 107 -24.45 10.14 0.18
C ILE A 107 -24.68 8.63 0.16
N LEU A 108 -25.92 8.23 -0.11
CA LEU A 108 -26.25 6.92 -0.69
C LEU A 108 -27.40 7.12 -1.70
N SER A 109 -27.06 7.58 -2.90
CA SER A 109 -27.95 7.43 -4.07
C SER A 109 -27.65 6.06 -4.70
N PHE A 110 -28.49 5.10 -4.32
CA PHE A 110 -28.54 3.77 -4.88
C PHE A 110 -28.92 3.79 -6.37
N PHE A 111 -28.25 2.91 -7.11
CA PHE A 111 -28.72 2.17 -8.28
C PHE A 111 -30.25 2.11 -8.41
N THR A 112 -30.80 2.63 -9.52
CA THR A 112 -31.82 1.95 -10.34
C THR A 112 -32.08 2.75 -11.62
N GLY A 113 -32.02 2.08 -12.79
CA GLY A 113 -32.75 2.56 -13.98
C GLY A 113 -32.10 2.22 -15.32
N LYS A 114 -32.20 0.97 -15.72
CA LYS A 114 -31.91 0.47 -17.08
C LYS A 114 -33.21 0.53 -17.91
N LYS A 115 -33.08 0.70 -19.25
CA LYS A 115 -33.95 0.25 -20.38
C LYS A 115 -34.33 1.43 -21.30
N SER A 116 -33.60 1.65 -22.39
CA SER A 116 -33.66 0.99 -23.72
C SER A 116 -34.80 1.51 -24.63
N VAL A 117 -34.35 2.02 -25.77
CA VAL A 117 -35.05 2.55 -26.97
C VAL A 117 -36.02 1.56 -27.63
N SER A 118 -37.10 2.07 -28.26
CA SER A 118 -37.55 1.75 -29.64
C SER A 118 -38.86 2.44 -30.03
N SER A 119 -38.93 2.74 -31.34
CA SER A 119 -39.94 3.40 -32.19
C SER A 119 -41.38 2.84 -32.15
N ASP A 120 -42.39 3.65 -32.52
CA ASP A 120 -43.15 3.51 -33.79
C ASP A 120 -44.13 4.69 -34.04
N SER A 121 -44.63 4.74 -35.27
CA SER A 121 -45.38 5.75 -36.01
C SER A 121 -46.85 5.93 -35.57
N ASN A 122 -47.41 7.10 -35.84
CA ASN A 122 -48.55 7.33 -36.77
C ASN A 122 -48.90 8.83 -36.81
#